data_AF-A0A2G6HLN6-F1
#
_entry.id   AF-A0A2G6HLN6-F1
#
_cell.length_a   1.000
_cell.length_b   1.000
_cell.length_c   1.000
_cell.angle_alpha   90.00
_cell.angle_beta   90.00
_cell.angle_gamma   90.00
#
_symmetry.space_group_name_H-M   'P 1'
#
loop_
_entity.id
_entity.type
_entity.pdbx_description
1 polymer ?
#
loop_
_entity_poly.entity_id
_entity_poly.type
_entity_poly.pdbx_seq_one_letter_code
_entity_poly.pdbx_strand_id
1 'polypeptide(L)'
;FQNDDFVVFCPFASRAAFEMWVMPREHRPYFERSSDEDKVSGGEALHEALHRLGQALGDPAYNFYLHTAPCDGKDYPHFHWHIEILPKTSIWAGFELSTGIEISAIEPEKAAKKLREAEEMG
;
A
#
# COMPACT_ATOMS: atom_id res chain seq x y z
N PHE A 1 -3.08 7.34 7.19
CA PHE A 1 -4.30 7.00 7.93
C PHE A 1 -3.99 5.88 8.91
N GLN A 2 -4.70 5.81 10.03
CA GLN A 2 -4.68 4.64 10.91
C GLN A 2 -6.04 4.49 11.60
N ASN A 3 -6.47 3.26 11.84
CA ASN A 3 -7.54 2.92 12.76
C ASN A 3 -7.00 1.98 13.85
N ASP A 4 -7.88 1.32 14.60
CA ASP A 4 -7.48 0.49 15.73
C ASP A 4 -6.63 -0.72 15.29
N ASP A 5 -6.90 -1.32 14.12
CA ASP A 5 -6.24 -2.56 13.68
C ASP A 5 -5.28 -2.39 12.51
N PHE A 6 -5.39 -1.32 11.72
CA PHE A 6 -4.65 -1.11 10.47
C PHE A 6 -3.98 0.26 10.37
N VAL A 7 -2.90 0.30 9.59
CA VAL A 7 -2.16 1.51 9.25
C VAL A 7 -1.94 1.61 7.75
N VAL A 8 -1.99 2.85 7.24
CA VAL A 8 -1.65 3.19 5.86
C VAL A 8 -0.48 4.16 5.84
N PHE A 9 0.58 3.80 5.13
CA PHE A 9 1.80 4.60 5.01
C PHE A 9 2.47 4.43 3.64
N CYS A 10 3.31 5.39 3.26
CA CYS A 10 4.23 5.24 2.13
C CYS A 10 5.52 4.56 2.63
N PRO A 11 5.93 3.41 2.07
CA PRO A 11 7.13 2.71 2.53
C PRO A 11 8.38 3.55 2.27
N PHE A 12 9.37 3.45 3.16
CA PHE A 12 10.61 4.23 3.05
C PHE A 12 11.37 3.96 1.74
N ALA A 13 11.30 2.73 1.22
CA ALA A 13 11.91 2.33 -0.04
C ALA A 13 10.83 2.12 -1.13
N SER A 14 9.96 3.12 -1.34
CA SER A 14 8.95 3.08 -2.41
C SER A 14 9.59 2.83 -3.78
N ARG A 15 9.04 1.87 -4.49
CA ARG A 15 9.38 1.51 -5.86
C ARG A 15 8.65 2.42 -6.85
N ALA A 16 7.41 2.80 -6.53
CA ALA A 16 6.62 3.73 -7.33
C ALA A 16 6.27 5.02 -6.59
N ALA A 17 6.03 6.10 -7.34
CA ALA A 17 5.51 7.33 -6.77
C ALA A 17 4.12 7.09 -6.17
N PHE A 18 3.90 7.58 -4.95
CA PHE A 18 2.65 7.40 -4.19
C PHE A 18 2.30 5.93 -3.89
N GLU A 19 3.29 5.04 -3.88
CA GLU A 19 3.12 3.71 -3.31
C GLU A 19 2.63 3.80 -1.86
N MET A 20 1.65 2.96 -1.51
CA MET A 20 1.10 2.89 -0.16
C MET A 20 0.94 1.43 0.26
N TRP A 21 1.21 1.16 1.52
CA TRP A 21 0.93 -0.14 2.11
C TRP A 21 -0.21 -0.01 3.13
N VAL A 22 -1.16 -0.94 3.08
CA VAL A 22 -2.19 -1.16 4.09
C VAL A 22 -1.80 -2.42 4.86
N MET A 23 -1.55 -2.27 6.16
CA MET A 23 -0.95 -3.35 6.96
C MET A 23 -1.63 -3.45 8.34
N PRO A 24 -1.84 -4.67 8.87
CA PRO A 24 -2.26 -4.84 10.25
C PRO A 24 -1.23 -4.26 11.22
N ARG A 25 -1.68 -3.67 12.31
CA ARG A 25 -0.80 -3.15 13.37
C ARG A 25 -0.21 -4.28 14.21
N GLU A 26 -0.97 -5.34 14.41
CA GLU A 26 -0.50 -6.56 15.05
C GLU A 26 0.19 -7.48 14.05
N HIS A 27 1.17 -8.24 14.53
CA HIS A 27 1.89 -9.19 13.68
C HIS A 27 0.98 -10.34 13.22
N ARG A 28 0.74 -10.41 11.91
CA ARG A 28 -0.11 -11.42 11.28
C ARG A 28 0.55 -11.91 9.99
N PRO A 29 0.97 -13.18 9.89
CA PRO A 29 1.63 -13.67 8.68
C PRO A 29 0.67 -14.00 7.54
N TYR A 30 -0.57 -14.36 7.87
CA TYR A 30 -1.50 -15.02 6.96
C TYR A 30 -2.79 -14.19 6.82
N PHE A 31 -3.03 -13.63 5.63
CA PHE A 31 -4.24 -12.88 5.33
C PHE A 31 -5.49 -13.77 5.45
N GLU A 32 -5.43 -15.00 4.98
CA GLU A 32 -6.55 -15.93 4.94
C GLU A 32 -7.04 -16.36 6.33
N ARG A 33 -6.27 -16.06 7.39
CA ARG A 33 -6.63 -16.29 8.79
C ARG A 33 -7.27 -15.07 9.46
N SER A 34 -7.45 -13.98 8.73
CA SER A 34 -8.10 -12.76 9.25
C SER A 34 -9.58 -13.01 9.53
N SER A 35 -10.06 -12.48 10.67
CA SER A 35 -11.48 -12.52 11.05
C SER A 35 -12.33 -11.64 10.12
N ASP A 36 -13.65 -11.70 10.26
CA ASP A 36 -14.53 -10.83 9.49
C ASP A 36 -14.44 -9.37 9.97
N GLU A 37 -14.23 -9.16 11.27
CA GLU A 37 -13.95 -7.85 11.86
C GLU A 37 -12.66 -7.25 11.28
N ASP A 38 -11.61 -8.05 11.15
CA ASP A 38 -10.33 -7.62 10.54
C ASP A 38 -10.52 -7.19 9.08
N LYS A 39 -11.37 -7.90 8.33
CA LYS A 39 -11.64 -7.57 6.93
C LYS A 39 -12.39 -6.25 6.80
N VAL A 40 -13.33 -5.96 7.71
CA VAL A 40 -14.03 -4.67 7.74
C VAL A 40 -13.05 -3.55 8.07
N SER A 41 -12.28 -3.69 9.16
CA SER A 41 -11.30 -2.71 9.60
C SER A 41 -10.20 -2.46 8.54
N GLY A 42 -9.72 -3.52 7.88
CA GLY A 42 -8.76 -3.42 6.78
C GLY A 42 -9.38 -2.82 5.51
N GLY A 43 -10.66 -3.09 5.25
CA GLY A 43 -11.43 -2.51 4.16
C GLY A 43 -11.60 -1.00 4.30
N GLU A 44 -11.85 -0.50 5.51
CA GLU A 44 -11.87 0.93 5.81
C GLU A 44 -10.51 1.59 5.50
N ALA A 45 -9.41 0.98 5.95
CA ALA A 45 -8.07 1.48 5.69
C ALA A 45 -7.72 1.48 4.19
N LEU A 46 -8.12 0.44 3.46
CA LEU A 46 -7.93 0.37 2.00
C LEU A 46 -8.78 1.42 1.27
N HIS A 47 -10.05 1.56 1.65
CA HIS A 47 -10.95 2.57 1.10
C HIS A 47 -10.35 3.97 1.28
N GLU A 48 -9.87 4.27 2.48
CA GLU A 48 -9.27 5.56 2.81
C GLU A 48 -7.98 5.82 2.01
N ALA A 49 -7.14 4.81 1.84
CA ALA A 49 -5.94 4.91 1.00
C ALA A 49 -6.28 5.26 -0.45
N LEU A 50 -7.24 4.54 -1.05
CA LEU A 50 -7.67 4.75 -2.43
C LEU A 50 -8.41 6.08 -2.61
N HIS A 51 -9.21 6.49 -1.63
CA HIS A 51 -9.89 7.77 -1.65
C HIS A 51 -8.89 8.94 -1.68
N ARG A 52 -7.90 8.94 -0.78
CA ARG A 52 -6.82 9.95 -0.76
C ARG A 52 -6.00 9.94 -2.04
N LEU A 53 -5.72 8.76 -2.58
CA LEU A 53 -5.04 8.63 -3.87
C LEU A 53 -5.81 9.32 -4.99
N GLY A 54 -7.13 9.07 -5.05
CA GLY A 54 -8.04 9.69 -6.01
C GLY A 54 -8.04 11.22 -5.89
N GLN A 55 -8.17 11.75 -4.67
CA GLN A 55 -8.13 13.20 -4.42
C GLN A 55 -6.77 13.82 -4.76
N ALA A 56 -5.67 13.18 -4.35
CA ALA A 56 -4.33 13.74 -4.51
C ALA A 56 -3.83 13.76 -5.97
N LEU A 57 -4.27 12.81 -6.80
CA LEU A 57 -3.77 12.59 -8.16
C LEU A 57 -4.83 12.69 -9.26
N GLY A 58 -6.10 12.98 -8.92
CA GLY A 58 -7.18 13.11 -9.90
C GLY A 58 -7.63 11.77 -10.48
N ASP A 59 -7.89 10.80 -9.60
CA ASP A 59 -8.38 9.44 -9.93
C ASP A 59 -7.47 8.66 -10.91
N PRO A 60 -6.20 8.39 -10.53
CA PRO A 60 -5.28 7.66 -11.38
C PRO A 60 -5.66 6.18 -11.48
N ALA A 61 -5.29 5.53 -12.59
CA ALA A 61 -5.29 4.07 -12.62
C ALA A 61 -4.28 3.52 -11.60
N TYR A 62 -4.63 2.44 -10.91
CA TYR A 62 -3.76 1.76 -9.96
C TYR A 62 -3.92 0.24 -10.06
N ASN A 63 -2.94 -0.49 -9.52
CA ASN A 63 -3.10 -1.88 -9.14
C ASN A 63 -2.88 -1.99 -7.63
N PHE A 64 -3.38 -3.05 -7.01
CA PHE A 64 -2.92 -3.46 -5.69
C PHE A 64 -2.62 -4.96 -5.66
N TYR A 65 -1.76 -5.36 -4.73
CA TYR A 65 -1.28 -6.72 -4.57
C TYR A 65 -1.40 -7.12 -3.11
N LEU A 66 -1.91 -8.33 -2.85
CA LEU A 66 -1.88 -8.93 -1.54
C LEU A 66 -0.57 -9.70 -1.38
N HIS A 67 0.24 -9.29 -0.41
CA HIS A 67 1.40 -10.03 0.04
C HIS A 67 1.03 -10.77 1.32
N THR A 68 0.98 -12.10 1.27
CA THR A 68 0.68 -12.99 2.41
C THR A 68 1.68 -14.14 2.45
N ALA A 69 1.83 -14.77 3.62
CA ALA A 69 2.74 -15.91 3.77
C ALA A 69 2.39 -17.07 2.83
N PRO A 70 3.38 -17.86 2.38
CA PRO A 70 3.15 -19.02 1.50
C PRO A 70 2.23 -20.08 2.12
N CYS A 71 1.42 -20.72 1.27
CA CYS A 71 0.50 -21.80 1.64
C CYS A 71 1.08 -23.21 1.42
N ASP A 72 2.39 -23.41 1.65
CA ASP A 72 3.07 -24.70 1.41
C ASP A 72 3.06 -25.67 2.61
N GLY A 73 2.28 -25.32 3.66
CA GLY A 73 2.16 -26.10 4.89
C GLY A 73 3.27 -25.83 5.92
N LYS A 74 4.23 -24.96 5.63
CA LYS A 74 5.23 -24.49 6.62
C LYS A 74 4.73 -23.25 7.35
N ASP A 75 5.38 -22.95 8.47
CA ASP A 75 5.14 -21.73 9.23
C ASP A 75 6.13 -20.62 8.84
N TYR A 76 5.63 -19.40 8.73
CA TYR A 76 6.39 -18.23 8.32
C TYR A 76 6.22 -17.08 9.34
N PRO A 77 6.68 -17.24 10.59
CA PRO A 77 6.43 -16.31 11.69
C PRO A 77 7.14 -14.94 11.55
N HIS A 78 7.90 -14.75 10.48
CA HIS A 78 8.55 -13.47 10.17
C HIS A 78 7.81 -12.69 9.07
N PHE A 79 6.85 -13.33 8.39
CA PHE A 79 6.07 -12.68 7.36
C PHE A 79 5.00 -11.81 8.02
N HIS A 80 4.78 -10.60 7.50
CA HIS A 80 3.70 -9.72 7.95
C HIS A 80 2.91 -9.33 6.72
N TRP A 81 1.68 -9.84 6.62
CA TRP A 81 0.88 -9.63 5.42
C TRP A 81 0.51 -8.16 5.27
N HIS A 82 0.45 -7.68 4.04
CA HIS A 82 0.01 -6.33 3.72
C HIS A 82 -0.57 -6.28 2.31
N ILE A 83 -1.35 -5.23 2.04
CA ILE A 83 -1.76 -4.87 0.69
C ILE A 83 -0.85 -3.73 0.22
N GLU A 84 -0.20 -3.94 -0.92
CA GLU A 84 0.62 -2.94 -1.60
C GLU A 84 -0.22 -2.29 -2.71
N ILE A 85 -0.32 -0.97 -2.71
CA ILE A 85 -1.03 -0.18 -3.72
C ILE A 85 0.01 0.53 -4.59
N LEU A 86 -0.05 0.32 -5.90
CA LEU A 86 0.86 0.89 -6.89
C LEU A 86 0.08 1.74 -7.91
N PRO A 87 0.09 3.08 -7.75
CA PRO A 87 -0.50 3.99 -8.72
C PRO A 87 0.31 4.03 -10.02
N LYS A 88 -0.37 4.09 -11.17
CA LYS A 88 0.27 4.24 -12.48
C LYS A 88 0.57 5.70 -12.75
N THR A 89 1.67 6.21 -12.20
CA THR A 89 2.11 7.60 -12.39
C THR A 89 2.99 7.82 -13.60
N SER A 90 3.60 6.76 -14.14
CA SER A 90 4.51 6.81 -15.29
C SER A 90 4.51 5.48 -16.03
N ILE A 91 4.97 5.50 -17.28
CA ILE A 91 5.23 4.30 -18.08
C ILE A 91 6.69 3.92 -17.89
N TRP A 92 6.97 2.68 -17.49
CA TRP A 92 8.34 2.18 -17.38
C TRP A 92 9.07 2.28 -18.71
N ALA A 93 10.29 2.81 -18.68
CA ALA A 93 11.13 2.97 -19.86
C ALA A 93 12.17 1.84 -19.93
N GLY A 94 13.09 1.95 -20.90
CA GLY A 94 14.08 0.90 -21.15
C GLY A 94 15.01 0.61 -19.96
N PHE A 95 15.20 1.56 -19.05
CA PHE A 95 16.03 1.33 -17.86
C PHE A 95 15.32 0.42 -16.85
N GLU A 96 14.10 0.77 -16.46
CA GLU A 96 13.29 0.00 -15.51
C GLU A 96 13.03 -1.40 -16.05
N LEU A 97 12.69 -1.52 -17.34
CA LEU A 97 12.44 -2.80 -17.99
C LEU A 97 13.69 -3.69 -18.09
N SER A 98 14.88 -3.11 -18.27
CA SER A 98 16.12 -3.89 -18.44
C SER A 98 16.80 -4.26 -17.13
N THR A 99 16.61 -3.45 -16.08
CA THR A 99 17.33 -3.61 -14.80
C THR A 99 16.45 -4.10 -13.66
N GLY A 100 15.13 -3.92 -13.75
CA GLY A 100 14.20 -4.12 -12.64
C GLY A 100 14.35 -3.09 -11.52
N ILE A 101 15.16 -2.05 -11.72
CA ILE A 101 15.33 -0.93 -10.79
C ILE A 101 14.31 0.14 -11.17
N GLU A 102 13.46 0.51 -10.22
CA GLU A 102 12.44 1.54 -10.42
C GLU A 102 12.96 2.91 -10.00
N ILE A 103 12.60 3.94 -10.78
CA ILE A 103 12.89 5.33 -10.47
C ILE A 103 11.61 5.95 -9.90
N SER A 104 11.51 6.06 -8.58
CA SER A 104 10.49 6.90 -7.97
C SER A 104 10.84 8.37 -8.16
N ALA A 105 9.97 9.12 -8.84
CA ALA A 105 10.13 10.56 -9.06
C ALA A 105 9.85 11.41 -7.81
N ILE A 106 9.42 10.80 -6.70
CA ILE A 106 9.08 11.48 -5.46
C ILE A 106 9.54 10.70 -4.23
N GLU A 107 10.07 11.42 -3.24
CA GLU A 107 10.40 10.86 -1.92
C GLU A 107 9.12 10.43 -1.18
N PRO A 108 9.14 9.29 -0.45
CA PRO A 108 7.96 8.80 0.26
C PRO A 108 7.43 9.78 1.31
N GLU A 109 8.29 10.60 1.93
CA GLU A 109 7.90 11.64 2.87
C GLU A 109 7.04 12.72 2.20
N LYS A 110 7.41 13.12 0.98
CA LYS A 110 6.67 14.10 0.17
C LYS A 110 5.36 13.50 -0.34
N ALA A 111 5.37 12.25 -0.79
CA ALA A 111 4.16 11.54 -1.20
C ALA A 111 3.16 11.42 -0.03
N ALA A 112 3.64 10.97 1.14
CA ALA A 112 2.82 10.83 2.34
C ALA A 112 2.25 12.17 2.82
N LYS A 113 3.02 13.27 2.72
CA LYS A 113 2.52 14.61 3.02
C LYS A 113 1.36 15.00 2.09
N LYS A 114 1.55 14.87 0.77
CA LYS A 114 0.52 15.24 -0.21
C LYS A 114 -0.75 14.38 -0.07
N LEU A 115 -0.61 13.09 0.22
CA LEU A 115 -1.76 12.20 0.47
C LEU A 115 -2.54 12.57 1.73
N ARG A 116 -1.88 13.12 2.76
CA ARG A 116 -2.56 13.63 3.96
C ARG A 116 -3.31 14.93 3.68
N GLU A 117 -2.69 15.87 2.98
CA GLU A 117 -3.31 17.17 2.65
C GLU A 117 -4.54 17.02 1.75
N ALA A 118 -4.64 15.94 0.97
CA ALA A 118 -5.80 15.65 0.12
C ALA A 118 -7.07 15.28 0.90
N GLU A 119 -6.96 14.88 2.18
CA GLU A 119 -8.11 14.63 3.07
C GLU A 119 -8.77 15.93 3.53
N GLU A 120 -7.99 16.98 3.78
CA GLU A 120 -8.49 18.24 4.37
C GLU A 120 -9.34 19.09 3.40
N MET A 121 -9.42 18.69 2.13
CA MET A 121 -10.13 19.41 1.07
C MET A 121 -11.47 18.77 0.68
N GLY A 122 -11.85 17.65 1.30
CA GLY A 122 -13.13 16.94 1.10
C GLY A 122 -14.05 17.03 2.30
#